data_AF-A0A090L081-F1
#
_entry.id   AF-A0A090L081-F1
#
_cell.length_a   1.000
_cell.length_b   1.000
_cell.length_c   1.000
_cell.angle_alpha   90.00
_cell.angle_beta   90.00
_cell.angle_gamma   90.00
#
_symmetry.space_group_name_H-M   'P 1'
#
loop_
_entity.id
_entity.type
_entity.pdbx_description
1 polymer ?
#
loop_
_entity_poly.entity_id
_entity_poly.type
_entity_poly.pdbx_seq_one_letter_code
_entity_poly.pdbx_strand_id
1 'polypeptide(L)' 'MFSEILKYLTSCNICKKRNVAPKIDPLFRIVTNDMPLHTISSNIIGPMSNSNGYKYPLNVSDNASRFL' A
#
# COMPACT_ATOMS: atom_id res chain seq x y z
N MET A 1 -41.90 3.68 4.71
CA MET A 1 -41.27 3.90 3.38
C MET A 1 -39.74 3.96 3.43
N PHE A 2 -39.10 4.89 4.16
CA PHE A 2 -37.63 5.00 4.21
C PHE A 2 -36.91 3.73 4.72
N SER A 3 -37.55 3.01 5.66
CA SER A 3 -37.06 1.75 6.24
C SER A 3 -36.94 0.59 5.23
N GLU A 4 -37.88 0.48 4.27
CA GLU A 4 -37.88 -0.62 3.30
C GLU A 4 -36.83 -0.42 2.22
N ILE A 5 -36.63 0.83 1.80
CA ILE A 5 -35.58 1.21 0.86
C ILE A 5 -34.20 0.87 1.45
N LEU A 6 -33.97 1.19 2.73
CA LEU A 6 -32.73 0.83 3.42
C LEU A 6 -32.54 -0.70 3.51
N LYS A 7 -33.58 -1.47 3.80
CA LYS A 7 -33.53 -2.94 3.81
C LYS A 7 -33.20 -3.51 2.43
N TYR A 8 -33.76 -2.96 1.37
CA TYR A 8 -33.46 -3.35 0.00
C TYR A 8 -32.01 -3.04 -0.37
N LEU A 9 -31.54 -1.83 -0.09
CA LEU A 9 -30.16 -1.41 -0.41
C LEU A 9 -29.12 -2.20 0.39
N THR A 10 -29.40 -2.53 1.66
CA THR A 10 -28.50 -3.33 2.50
C THR A 10 -28.48 -4.82 2.15
N SER A 11 -29.52 -5.35 1.50
CA SER A 11 -29.57 -6.74 1.01
C SER A 11 -29.10 -6.91 -0.44
N CYS A 12 -29.01 -5.82 -1.21
CA CYS A 12 -28.60 -5.86 -2.62
C CYS A 12 -27.11 -6.23 -2.80
N ASN A 13 -26.83 -7.49 -3.12
CA ASN A 13 -25.46 -7.99 -3.35
C ASN A 13 -24.75 -7.32 -4.54
N ILE A 14 -25.48 -7.00 -5.62
CA ILE A 14 -24.91 -6.31 -6.80
C ILE A 14 -24.50 -4.89 -6.42
N CYS A 15 -25.34 -4.20 -5.63
CA CYS A 15 -25.09 -2.83 -5.17
C CYS A 15 -23.84 -2.77 -4.29
N LYS A 16 -23.64 -3.73 -3.39
CA LYS A 16 -22.43 -3.84 -2.55
C LYS A 16 -21.14 -4.03 -3.36
N LYS A 17 -21.22 -4.70 -4.52
CA LYS A 17 -20.04 -4.94 -5.38
C LYS A 17 -19.71 -3.75 -6.26
N ARG A 18 -20.72 -3.05 -6.78
CA ARG A 18 -20.54 -1.91 -7.69
C ARG A 18 -20.27 -0.61 -6.97
N ASN A 19 -20.93 -0.39 -5.84
CA ASN A 19 -20.74 0.78 -5.02
C ASN A 19 -19.55 0.50 -4.11
N VAL A 20 -18.35 0.82 -4.61
CA VAL A 20 -17.14 0.82 -3.81
C VAL A 20 -17.33 1.87 -2.72
N ALA A 21 -17.74 1.45 -1.53
CA ALA A 21 -17.60 2.30 -0.36
C ALA A 21 -16.10 2.57 -0.21
N PRO A 22 -15.65 3.83 -0.11
CA PRO A 22 -14.26 4.10 0.21
C PRO A 22 -13.99 3.44 1.56
N LYS A 23 -13.27 2.31 1.54
CA LYS A 23 -12.67 1.81 2.76
C LYS A 23 -11.63 2.85 3.13
N ILE A 24 -11.89 3.57 4.21
CA ILE A 24 -10.84 4.34 4.87
C ILE A 24 -10.00 3.27 5.55
N ASP A 25 -9.11 2.64 4.79
CA ASP A 25 -8.12 1.75 5.38
C ASP A 25 -7.29 2.60 6.35
N PRO A 26 -6.98 2.09 7.55
CA PRO A 26 -6.13 2.82 8.48
C PRO A 26 -4.81 3.14 7.80
N LEU A 27 -4.32 4.36 7.99
CA LEU A 27 -3.03 4.79 7.45
C LEU A 27 -1.95 3.75 7.82
N PHE A 28 -1.25 3.24 6.81
CA PHE A 28 -0.11 2.35 7.03
C PHE A 28 0.89 3.07 7.95
N ARG A 29 1.25 2.43 9.07
CA ARG A 29 2.31 2.95 9.94
C ARG A 29 3.65 2.72 9.27
N ILE A 30 4.45 3.77 9.20
CA ILE A 30 5.86 3.66 8.79
C ILE A 30 6.57 2.78 9.81
N VAL A 31 7.34 1.80 9.34
CA VAL A 31 8.19 1.00 10.22
C VAL A 31 9.41 1.86 10.59
N THR A 32 9.42 2.40 11.80
CA THR A 32 10.52 3.22 12.34
C THR A 32 11.35 2.41 13.34
N ASN A 33 12.63 2.74 13.45
CA ASN A 33 13.52 2.19 14.47
C ASN A 33 14.47 3.28 14.96
N ASP A 34 14.91 3.18 16.22
CA ASP A 34 15.82 4.16 16.84
C ASP A 34 17.30 3.72 16.73
N MET A 35 17.54 2.47 16.32
CA MET A 35 18.89 1.91 16.17
C MET A 35 19.23 1.66 14.70
N PRO A 36 20.39 2.15 14.20
CA PRO A 36 20.88 1.83 12.87
C PRO A 36 20.97 0.32 12.63
N LEU A 37 20.68 -0.09 11.40
CA LEU A 37 20.70 -1.47 10.90
C LEU A 37 19.71 -2.43 11.57
N HIS A 38 18.86 -1.97 12.47
CA HIS A 38 17.84 -2.83 13.09
C HIS A 38 16.74 -3.19 12.09
N THR A 39 16.28 -2.23 11.29
CA THR A 39 15.24 -2.45 10.29
C THR A 39 15.70 -1.87 8.96
N ILE A 40 15.73 -2.73 7.94
CA ILE A 40 16.12 -2.36 6.58
C ILE A 40 14.92 -2.56 5.66
N SER A 41 14.59 -1.52 4.89
CA SER A 41 13.62 -1.61 3.81
C SER A 41 14.38 -1.80 2.51
N SER A 42 13.93 -2.76 1.69
CA SER A 42 14.49 -2.96 0.35
C SER A 42 13.39 -2.95 -0.70
N ASN A 43 13.69 -2.37 -1.85
CA ASN A 43 12.78 -2.34 -2.98
C ASN A 43 13.54 -2.40 -4.30
N ILE A 44 12.93 -3.04 -5.31
CA ILE A 44 13.45 -3.04 -6.67
C ILE A 44 12.75 -1.91 -7.43
N ILE A 45 13.53 -1.02 -8.04
CA ILE A 45 12.99 0.10 -8.82
C ILE A 45 13.09 -0.26 -10.31
N GLY A 46 12.01 -0.04 -11.07
CA GLY A 46 12.04 -0.14 -12.54
C GLY A 46 11.45 -1.43 -13.10
N PRO A 47 11.42 -1.53 -14.44
CA PRO A 47 12.61 -1.52 -15.29
C PRO A 47 13.10 -0.13 -15.72
N MET A 48 14.42 0.04 -15.74
CA MET A 48 15.12 1.20 -16.29
C MET A 48 15.76 0.89 -17.66
N SER A 49 16.30 1.93 -18.30
CA SER A 49 17.13 1.76 -19.49
C SER A 49 18.28 0.78 -19.19
N ASN A 50 18.58 -0.08 -20.16
CA ASN A 50 19.61 -1.08 -20.00
C ASN A 50 20.97 -0.38 -19.80
N SER A 51 21.60 -0.62 -18.65
CA SER A 51 22.95 -0.20 -18.34
C SER A 51 23.79 -1.45 -18.16
N ASN A 52 24.63 -1.77 -19.14
CA ASN A 52 25.54 -2.93 -19.11
C ASN A 52 24.86 -4.29 -18.81
N GLY A 53 23.65 -4.51 -19.32
CA GLY A 53 22.88 -5.74 -19.08
C GLY A 53 21.96 -5.68 -17.85
N TYR A 54 22.05 -4.63 -17.03
CA TYR A 54 21.24 -4.43 -15.84
C TYR A 54 20.11 -3.42 -16.09
N LYS A 55 18.93 -3.71 -15.53
CA LYS A 55 17.72 -2.86 -15.68
C LYS A 55 17.02 -2.54 -14.36
N TYR A 56 17.46 -3.16 -13.26
CA TYR A 56 16.74 -3.15 -12.00
C TYR A 56 17.72 -2.82 -10.87
N PRO A 57 17.84 -1.54 -10.49
CA PRO A 57 18.53 -1.19 -9.26
C PRO A 57 17.78 -1.73 -8.03
N LEU A 58 18.55 -2.33 -7.12
CA LEU A 58 18.10 -2.66 -5.78
C LEU A 58 18.34 -1.44 -4.89
N ASN A 59 17.26 -0.87 -4.35
CA ASN A 59 17.32 0.18 -3.35
C ASN A 59 17.23 -0.46 -1.96
N VAL A 60 18.18 -0.15 -1.08
CA VAL A 60 18.22 -0.62 0.30
C VAL A 60 18.29 0.62 1.17
N SER A 61 17.51 0.68 2.24
CA SER A 61 17.54 1.81 3.16
C SER A 61 17.46 1.36 4.60
N ASP A 62 18.32 1.94 5.44
CA ASP A 62 18.20 1.81 6.89
C ASP A 62 17.08 2.72 7.41
N ASN A 63 16.07 2.14 8.08
CA ASN A 63 14.88 2.89 8.48
C ASN A 63 15.16 3.89 9.62
N ALA A 64 16.26 3.71 10.37
CA ALA A 64 16.63 4.60 11.46
C ALA A 64 17.39 5.85 10.95
N SER A 65 18.49 5.63 10.23
CA SER A 65 19.35 6.70 9.70
C SER A 65 18.89 7.29 8.37
N ARG A 66 18.03 6.58 7.63
CA ARG A 66 17.65 6.88 6.23
C ARG A 66 18.83 6.85 5.27
N PHE A 67 19.91 6.17 5.63
CA PHE A 67 21.02 5.87 4.72
C PHE A 67 20.54 4.95 3.60
N LEU A 68 21.10 5.14 2.40
CA LEU A 68 20.82 4.37 1.17
C LEU A 68 22.07 3.62 0.71
#